data_AF-A0A524DX00-F1
#
_entry.id   AF-A0A524DX00-F1
#
_cell.length_a   1.000
_cell.length_b   1.000
_cell.length_c   1.000
_cell.angle_alpha   90.00
_cell.angle_beta   90.00
_cell.angle_gamma   90.00
#
_symmetry.space_group_name_H-M   'P 1'
#
loop_
_entity.id
_entity.type
_entity.pdbx_description
1 polymer ?
#
loop_
_entity_poly.entity_id
_entity_poly.type
_entity_poly.pdbx_seq_one_letter_code
_entity_poly.pdbx_strand_id
1 'polypeptide(L)'
;MRATGWMLDASIDRHQHALTLWIKRDGKTRGYTYHGFKPSVFVYTDLLTDSEWTEGRILRTIGEHPSVVHSQIVQRFVDVYDLEQKPVIQVFT
;
A
#
# COMPACT_ATOMS: atom_id res chain seq x y z
N MET A 1 -9.53 0.95 -27.52
CA MET A 1 -8.29 1.71 -27.85
C MET A 1 -7.59 2.09 -26.56
N ARG A 2 -6.29 1.77 -26.40
CA ARG A 2 -5.49 2.32 -25.31
C ARG A 2 -5.18 3.79 -25.63
N ALA A 3 -5.61 4.67 -24.75
CA ALA A 3 -5.37 6.11 -24.86
C ALA A 3 -4.12 6.46 -24.05
N THR A 4 -3.15 7.11 -24.68
CA THR A 4 -1.93 7.60 -24.00
C THR A 4 -2.07 9.10 -23.72
N GLY A 5 -1.57 9.55 -22.57
CA GLY A 5 -1.55 10.95 -22.17
C GLY A 5 -0.45 11.19 -21.14
N TRP A 6 -0.27 12.46 -20.75
CA TRP A 6 0.72 12.86 -19.76
C TRP A 6 0.08 12.89 -18.38
N MET A 7 0.57 12.07 -17.45
CA MET A 7 0.18 12.15 -16.04
C MET A 7 0.75 13.45 -15.46
N LEU A 8 -0.13 14.31 -14.96
CA LEU A 8 0.24 15.61 -14.39
C LEU A 8 0.29 15.56 -12.88
N ASP A 9 -0.71 14.91 -12.27
CA ASP A 9 -0.88 14.88 -10.82
C ASP A 9 -1.70 13.65 -10.38
N ALA A 10 -1.67 13.35 -9.09
CA ALA A 10 -2.46 12.31 -8.45
C ALA A 10 -3.04 12.82 -7.13
N SER A 11 -4.35 12.64 -6.94
CA SER A 11 -5.06 13.06 -5.73
C SER A 11 -5.72 11.87 -5.04
N ILE A 12 -5.73 11.87 -3.71
CA ILE A 12 -6.38 10.84 -2.90
C ILE A 12 -7.57 11.44 -2.16
N ASP A 13 -8.75 10.87 -2.36
CA ASP A 13 -9.92 11.11 -1.53
C ASP A 13 -10.01 10.00 -0.46
N ARG A 14 -9.78 10.37 0.80
CA ARG A 14 -9.80 9.44 1.94
C ARG A 14 -11.21 9.00 2.32
N HIS A 15 -12.22 9.84 2.10
CA HIS A 15 -13.61 9.53 2.44
C HIS A 15 -14.21 8.53 1.45
N GLN A 16 -13.86 8.67 0.17
CA GLN A 16 -14.34 7.79 -0.89
C GLN A 16 -13.39 6.61 -1.18
N HIS A 17 -12.26 6.52 -0.47
CA HIS A 17 -11.20 5.56 -0.76
C HIS A 17 -10.86 5.53 -2.25
N ALA A 18 -10.55 6.70 -2.82
CA ALA A 18 -10.37 6.86 -4.25
C ALA A 18 -9.05 7.54 -4.61
N LEU A 19 -8.37 7.00 -5.62
CA LEU A 19 -7.19 7.60 -6.24
C LEU A 19 -7.60 8.17 -7.59
N THR A 20 -7.39 9.46 -7.81
CA THR A 20 -7.64 10.11 -9.10
C THR A 20 -6.32 10.49 -9.76
N LEU A 21 -6.09 10.00 -10.97
CA LEU A 21 -4.97 10.41 -11.81
C LEU A 21 -5.43 11.52 -12.76
N TRP A 22 -4.74 12.66 -12.73
CA TRP A 22 -5.01 13.79 -13.62
C TRP A 22 -4.12 13.68 -14.85
N ILE A 23 -4.73 13.37 -15.98
CA ILE A 23 -4.02 13.11 -17.24
C ILE A 23 -4.39 14.18 -18.26
N LYS A 24 -3.37 14.81 -18.86
CA LYS A 24 -3.52 15.73 -19.99
C LYS A 24 -3.44 14.99 -21.31
N ARG A 25 -4.48 15.17 -22.13
CA ARG A 25 -4.59 14.62 -23.47
C ARG A 25 -5.40 15.56 -24.35
N ASP A 26 -4.99 15.74 -25.61
CA ASP A 26 -5.68 16.56 -26.61
C ASP A 26 -5.97 17.99 -26.09
N GLY A 27 -5.00 18.57 -25.39
CA GLY A 27 -5.10 19.91 -24.79
C GLY A 27 -5.98 20.01 -23.53
N LYS A 28 -6.63 18.92 -23.09
CA LYS A 28 -7.54 18.90 -21.93
C LYS A 28 -6.98 18.03 -20.81
N THR A 29 -7.17 18.47 -19.57
CA THR A 29 -6.90 17.66 -18.37
C THR A 29 -8.17 16.93 -17.96
N ARG A 30 -8.08 15.63 -17.70
CA ARG A 30 -9.19 14.79 -17.20
C ARG A 30 -8.73 13.97 -16.00
N GLY A 31 -9.59 13.84 -14.99
CA GLY A 31 -9.39 12.95 -13.86
C GLY A 31 -9.88 11.54 -14.19
N TYR A 32 -9.08 10.53 -13.83
CA TYR A 32 -9.42 9.11 -13.95
C TYR A 32 -9.40 8.51 -12.54
N THR A 33 -10.58 8.20 -12.01
CA THR A 33 -10.75 7.80 -10.62
C THR A 33 -10.82 6.28 -10.48
N TYR A 34 -9.98 5.74 -9.60
CA TYR A 34 -9.99 4.36 -9.15
C TYR A 34 -10.55 4.29 -7.73
N HIS A 35 -11.65 3.57 -7.56
CA HIS A 35 -12.29 3.35 -6.25
C HIS A 35 -11.72 2.11 -5.56
N GLY A 36 -11.78 2.09 -4.23
CA GLY A 36 -11.23 1.00 -3.42
C GLY A 36 -9.72 1.12 -3.19
N PHE A 37 -9.15 2.32 -3.35
CA PHE A 37 -7.77 2.59 -3.02
C PHE A 37 -7.58 2.53 -1.49
N LYS A 38 -6.86 1.51 -1.03
CA LYS A 38 -6.50 1.30 0.37
C LYS A 38 -5.00 1.55 0.55
N PRO A 39 -4.59 2.66 1.19
CA PRO A 39 -3.18 2.88 1.47
C PRO A 39 -2.66 1.74 2.37
N SER A 40 -1.38 1.41 2.19
CA SER A 40 -0.71 0.42 3.03
C SER A 40 0.64 0.93 3.50
N VAL A 41 1.04 0.50 4.69
CA VAL A 41 2.38 0.70 5.23
C VAL A 41 3.10 -0.64 5.36
N PHE A 42 4.42 -0.62 5.25
CA PHE A 42 5.26 -1.78 5.50
C PHE A 42 5.93 -1.64 6.86
N VAL A 43 5.80 -2.67 7.69
CA VAL A 43 6.40 -2.75 9.02
C VAL A 43 7.44 -3.85 8.99
N TYR A 44 8.64 -3.50 9.45
CA TYR A 44 9.78 -4.40 9.43
C TYR A 44 9.63 -5.52 10.48
N THR A 45 10.11 -6.71 10.15
CA THR A 45 9.93 -7.92 10.94
C THR A 45 11.09 -8.20 11.90
N ASP A 46 12.08 -7.34 12.06
CA ASP A 46 13.12 -7.59 13.08
C ASP A 46 12.59 -7.48 14.52
N LEU A 47 11.41 -6.88 14.71
CA LEU A 47 10.61 -6.99 15.95
C LEU A 47 10.14 -8.44 16.23
N LEU A 48 10.24 -9.35 15.26
CA LEU A 48 9.84 -10.75 15.35
C LEU A 48 10.96 -11.66 15.89
N THR A 49 12.08 -11.09 16.29
CA THR A 49 13.18 -11.83 16.92
C THR A 49 12.87 -12.34 18.33
N ASP A 50 11.71 -11.96 18.87
CA ASP A 50 11.23 -12.42 20.16
C ASP A 50 10.38 -13.69 20.03
N SER A 51 10.78 -14.74 20.76
CA SER A 51 10.27 -16.12 20.64
C SER A 51 8.77 -16.29 20.88
N GLU A 52 8.11 -15.28 21.47
CA GLU A 52 6.68 -15.32 21.77
C GLU A 52 5.77 -14.93 20.58
N TRP A 53 6.33 -14.34 19.54
CA TRP A 53 5.58 -13.77 18.43
C TRP A 53 5.63 -14.65 17.18
N THR A 54 4.57 -15.42 16.95
CA THR A 54 4.36 -16.14 15.68
C THR A 54 3.70 -15.24 14.64
N GLU A 55 3.93 -15.51 13.35
CA GLU A 55 3.29 -14.79 12.23
C GLU A 55 1.77 -14.66 12.41
N GLY A 56 1.11 -15.77 12.79
CA GLY A 56 -0.34 -15.80 13.01
C GLY A 56 -0.79 -14.94 14.19
N ARG A 57 -0.03 -14.90 15.29
CA ARG A 57 -0.35 -14.07 16.46
C ARG A 57 -0.27 -12.58 16.12
N ILE A 58 0.67 -12.21 15.26
CA ILE A 58 0.93 -10.81 14.90
C ILE A 58 -0.12 -10.29 13.94
N LEU A 59 -0.40 -11.05 12.88
CA LEU A 59 -1.46 -10.68 11.94
C LEU A 59 -2.82 -10.59 12.65
N ARG A 60 -3.08 -11.48 13.62
CA ARG A 60 -4.26 -11.38 14.48
C ARG A 60 -4.27 -10.09 15.29
N THR A 61 -3.17 -9.78 15.98
CA THR A 61 -3.06 -8.60 16.86
C THR A 61 -3.23 -7.29 16.06
N ILE A 62 -2.60 -7.21 14.88
CA ILE A 62 -2.76 -6.06 13.98
C ILE A 62 -4.20 -5.94 13.49
N GLY A 63 -4.83 -7.07 13.15
CA GLY A 63 -6.22 -7.12 12.71
C GLY A 63 -7.25 -6.73 13.77
N GLU A 64 -6.88 -6.69 15.05
CA GLU A 64 -7.76 -6.22 16.13
C GLU A 64 -7.89 -4.68 16.16
N HIS A 65 -7.03 -3.94 15.46
CA HIS A 65 -7.12 -2.48 15.40
C HIS A 65 -8.25 -2.01 14.45
N PRO A 66 -9.15 -1.11 14.87
CA PRO A 66 -10.38 -0.78 14.14
C PRO A 66 -10.15 -0.12 12.77
N SER A 67 -8.99 0.52 12.58
CA SER A 67 -8.62 1.15 11.31
C SER A 67 -7.87 0.21 10.36
N VAL A 68 -7.59 -1.03 10.75
CA VAL A 68 -6.92 -2.00 9.87
C VAL A 68 -7.97 -2.74 9.07
N VAL A 69 -7.82 -2.71 7.75
CA VAL A 69 -8.73 -3.40 6.83
C VAL A 69 -8.21 -4.80 6.49
N HIS A 70 -6.89 -4.95 6.41
CA HIS A 70 -6.22 -6.21 6.09
C HIS A 70 -4.74 -6.13 6.45
N SER A 71 -4.11 -7.26 6.73
CA SER A 71 -2.66 -7.36 6.87
C SER A 71 -2.14 -8.68 6.31
N GLN A 72 -0.94 -8.66 5.74
CA GLN A 72 -0.27 -9.83 5.18
C GLN A 72 1.25 -9.73 5.30
N ILE A 73 1.95 -10.86 5.25
CA ILE A 73 3.41 -10.89 5.16
C ILE A 73 3.81 -11.00 3.68
N VAL A 74 4.71 -10.11 3.23
CA VAL A 74 5.22 -10.07 1.85
C VAL A 74 6.73 -9.91 1.84
N GLN A 75 7.39 -10.31 0.74
CA GLN A 75 8.83 -10.15 0.55
C GLN A 75 9.15 -8.80 -0.11
N ARG A 76 10.06 -8.01 0.46
CA ARG A 76 10.48 -6.69 -0.04
C ARG A 76 11.96 -6.43 0.22
N PHE A 77 12.57 -5.59 -0.61
CA PHE A 77 13.84 -4.93 -0.25
C PHE A 77 13.51 -3.79 0.71
N VAL A 78 14.05 -3.84 1.92
CA VAL A 78 13.76 -2.89 3.00
C VAL A 78 14.82 -1.80 3.03
N ASP A 79 16.05 -2.14 2.65
CA ASP A 79 17.17 -1.24 2.47
C ASP A 79 17.59 -1.18 0.98
N VAL A 80 18.17 -0.05 0.56
CA VAL A 80 18.78 0.11 -0.77
C VAL A 80 20.00 -0.81 -0.98
N TYR A 81 20.60 -1.30 0.11
CA TYR A 81 21.74 -2.21 0.09
C TYR A 81 21.34 -3.69 0.23
N ASP A 82 20.06 -4.00 0.40
CA ASP A 82 19.60 -5.38 0.52
C ASP A 82 19.92 -6.16 -0.77
N LEU A 83 20.69 -7.24 -0.65
CA LEU A 83 20.99 -8.15 -1.75
C LEU A 83 19.87 -9.17 -1.98
N GLU A 84 19.03 -9.38 -0.96
CA GLU A 84 17.89 -10.31 -0.98
C GLU A 84 16.67 -9.66 -0.33
N GLN A 85 15.48 -10.09 -0.74
CA GLN A 85 14.24 -9.62 -0.13
C GLN A 85 14.09 -10.22 1.28
N LYS A 86 13.53 -9.40 2.18
CA LYS A 86 13.21 -9.77 3.55
C LYS A 86 11.69 -9.76 3.75
N PRO A 87 11.17 -10.58 4.68
CA PRO A 87 9.76 -10.53 5.03
C PRO A 87 9.41 -9.20 5.70
N VAL A 88 8.31 -8.59 5.30
CA VAL A 88 7.71 -7.41 5.93
C VAL A 88 6.21 -7.60 6.11
N ILE A 89 5.65 -6.99 7.14
CA ILE A 89 4.20 -6.96 7.33
C ILE A 89 3.65 -5.77 6.56
N GLN A 90 2.79 -6.04 5.59
CA GLN A 90 2.00 -5.01 4.90
C GLN A 90 0.67 -4.83 5.63
N VAL A 91 0.40 -3.62 6.11
CA VAL A 91 -0.83 -3.26 6.82
C VAL A 91 -1.64 -2.29 5.97
N PHE A 92 -2.88 -2.66 5.63
CA PHE A 92 -3.82 -1.82 4.89
C PHE A 92 -4.76 -1.09 5.86
N THR A 93 -4.93 0.21 5.65
CA THR A 93 -5.81 1.09 6.44
C THR A 93 -6.89 1.73 5.58
#